data_AF-A0A820K4L9-F1
#
_entry.id   AF-A0A820K4L9-F1
#
_cell.length_a   1.000
_cell.length_b   1.000
_cell.length_c   1.000
_cell.angle_alpha   90.00
_cell.angle_beta   90.00
_cell.angle_gamma   90.00
#
_symmetry.space_group_name_H-M   'P 1'
#
loop_
_entity.id
_entity.type
_entity.pdbx_description
1 polymer ?
#
loop_
_entity_poly.entity_id
_entity_poly.type
_entity_poly.pdbx_seq_one_letter_code
_entity_poly.pdbx_strand_id
1 'polypeptide(L)'
;KLKMLATMSVGFNHIDLKECEKRGIPIGYTPGVLTDTTADLAITLLLATSRRITEAMRTVRNGEWGTSSNIMWMCGKPLINSTIGIVGLGRIGLAIARRLQPFSIQRILYSGTREKYFDSDNDKKLFKFVQFEELLH
;
A
#
# COMPACT_ATOMS: atom_id res chain seq x y z
N LYS A 1 35.49 -12.93 13.32
CA LYS A 1 35.24 -12.76 11.87
C LYS A 1 33.74 -12.79 11.62
N LEU A 2 33.19 -11.84 10.85
CA LEU A 2 31.79 -11.84 10.42
C LEU A 2 31.60 -12.89 9.30
N LYS A 3 30.56 -13.71 9.38
CA LYS A 3 30.33 -14.84 8.46
C LYS A 3 29.01 -14.76 7.69
N MET A 4 28.03 -14.00 8.19
CA MET A 4 26.70 -13.85 7.61
C MET A 4 26.05 -12.59 8.18
N LEU A 5 25.18 -11.96 7.40
CA LEU A 5 24.24 -10.95 7.89
C LEU A 5 22.81 -11.47 7.73
N ALA A 6 21.98 -11.27 8.74
CA ALA A 6 20.56 -11.57 8.66
C ALA A 6 19.78 -10.34 9.13
N THR A 7 18.86 -9.87 8.29
CA THR A 7 17.97 -8.75 8.63
C THR A 7 16.56 -9.24 8.85
N MET A 8 15.90 -8.73 9.90
CA MET A 8 14.49 -8.99 10.17
C MET A 8 13.60 -8.03 9.37
N SER A 9 13.79 -8.01 8.05
CA SER A 9 13.08 -7.13 7.13
C SER A 9 13.04 -7.72 5.71
N VAL A 10 12.08 -7.27 4.90
CA VAL A 10 12.07 -7.56 3.45
C VAL A 10 12.99 -6.61 2.69
N GLY A 11 12.94 -5.32 3.01
CA GLY A 11 13.86 -4.34 2.45
C GLY A 11 15.25 -4.52 3.06
N PHE A 12 16.28 -4.45 2.22
CA PHE A 12 17.68 -4.58 2.62
C PHE A 12 18.52 -3.38 2.13
N ASN A 13 17.87 -2.25 1.85
CA ASN A 13 18.52 -1.03 1.35
C ASN A 13 19.50 -0.41 2.36
N HIS A 14 19.35 -0.77 3.64
CA HIS A 14 20.26 -0.38 4.72
C HIS A 14 21.53 -1.25 4.80
N ILE A 15 21.67 -2.24 3.92
CA ILE A 15 22.84 -3.14 3.86
C ILE A 15 23.68 -2.77 2.62
N ASP A 16 24.98 -2.57 2.81
CA ASP A 16 25.90 -2.40 1.68
C ASP A 16 26.15 -3.75 1.00
N LEU A 17 25.40 -4.01 -0.06
CA LEU A 17 25.47 -5.25 -0.82
C LEU A 17 26.84 -5.43 -1.50
N LYS A 18 27.48 -4.35 -1.95
CA LYS A 18 28.76 -4.41 -2.67
C LYS A 18 29.89 -4.83 -1.73
N GLU A 19 29.91 -4.28 -0.53
CA GLU A 19 30.93 -4.66 0.46
C GLU A 19 30.70 -6.07 1.00
N CYS A 20 29.44 -6.49 1.16
CA CYS A 20 29.11 -7.87 1.53
C CYS A 20 29.58 -8.86 0.46
N GLU A 21 29.30 -8.57 -0.81
CA GLU A 21 29.74 -9.38 -1.96
C GLU A 21 31.27 -9.46 -2.03
N LYS A 22 31.98 -8.32 -1.94
CA LYS A 22 33.45 -8.26 -1.93
C LYS A 22 34.08 -9.12 -0.83
N ARG A 23 33.40 -9.23 0.33
CA ARG A 23 33.87 -10.01 1.48
C ARG A 23 33.33 -11.43 1.51
N GLY A 24 32.52 -11.85 0.54
CA GLY A 24 31.89 -13.17 0.50
C GLY A 24 30.92 -13.41 1.67
N ILE A 25 30.23 -12.35 2.12
CA ILE A 25 29.29 -12.41 3.24
C ILE A 25 27.86 -12.59 2.70
N PRO A 26 27.21 -13.73 2.92
CA PRO A 26 25.82 -13.94 2.52
C PRO A 26 24.84 -13.12 3.37
N ILE A 27 23.71 -12.77 2.77
CA ILE A 27 22.65 -11.97 3.40
C ILE A 27 21.34 -12.77 3.42
N GLY A 28 20.77 -12.93 4.61
CA GLY A 28 19.41 -13.42 4.84
C GLY A 28 18.43 -12.26 5.08
N TYR A 29 17.22 -12.38 4.54
CA TYR A 29 16.12 -11.42 4.70
C TYR A 29 14.79 -12.20 4.75
N THR A 30 13.66 -11.53 5.03
CA THR A 30 12.39 -12.21 5.36
C THR A 30 11.27 -12.02 4.31
N PRO A 31 11.44 -12.43 3.04
CA PRO A 31 10.41 -12.28 2.02
C PRO A 31 9.16 -13.13 2.32
N GLY A 32 8.00 -12.67 1.87
CA GLY A 32 6.75 -13.43 1.91
C GLY A 32 6.00 -13.35 3.23
N VAL A 33 6.67 -13.58 4.37
CA VAL A 33 6.04 -13.77 5.70
C VAL A 33 5.24 -12.57 6.22
N LEU A 34 5.52 -11.36 5.73
CA LEU A 34 4.87 -10.11 6.17
C LEU A 34 3.98 -9.46 5.11
N THR A 35 3.75 -10.16 3.99
CA THR A 35 3.04 -9.61 2.83
C THR A 35 1.62 -9.17 3.20
N ASP A 36 0.87 -10.07 3.83
CA ASP A 36 -0.53 -9.84 4.19
C ASP A 36 -0.66 -8.80 5.30
N THR A 37 0.13 -8.92 6.38
CA THR A 37 0.09 -7.96 7.49
C THR A 37 0.44 -6.53 7.05
N THR A 38 1.40 -6.39 6.12
CA THR A 38 1.75 -5.07 5.58
C THR A 38 0.66 -4.52 4.67
N ALA A 39 0.01 -5.38 3.87
CA ALA A 39 -1.13 -4.99 3.05
C ALA A 39 -2.33 -4.54 3.92
N ASP A 40 -2.62 -5.26 5.00
CA ASP A 40 -3.70 -4.93 5.94
C ASP A 40 -3.44 -3.57 6.61
N LEU A 41 -2.20 -3.32 7.05
CA LEU A 41 -1.83 -2.03 7.63
C LEU A 41 -1.93 -0.88 6.61
N ALA A 42 -1.52 -1.11 5.36
CA ALA A 42 -1.64 -0.11 4.30
C ALA A 42 -3.10 0.29 4.03
N ILE A 43 -4.02 -0.69 3.98
CA ILE A 43 -5.46 -0.44 3.81
C ILE A 43 -6.05 0.23 5.04
N THR A 44 -5.62 -0.16 6.24
CA THR A 44 -6.01 0.50 7.49
C THR A 44 -5.64 1.98 7.45
N LEU A 45 -4.42 2.32 7.04
CA LEU A 45 -3.97 3.69 6.90
C LEU A 45 -4.77 4.45 5.82
N LEU A 46 -5.02 3.82 4.67
CA LEU A 46 -5.84 4.39 3.60
C LEU A 46 -7.24 4.77 4.11
N LEU A 47 -7.93 3.84 4.80
CA LEU A 47 -9.27 4.07 5.33
C LEU A 47 -9.28 5.08 6.46
N ALA A 48 -8.31 5.00 7.39
CA ALA A 48 -8.19 5.95 8.49
C ALA A 48 -8.01 7.39 7.98
N THR A 49 -7.22 7.55 6.92
CA THR A 49 -6.96 8.86 6.31
C THR A 49 -8.17 9.32 5.48
N SER A 50 -8.69 8.48 4.59
CA SER A 50 -9.79 8.86 3.70
C SER A 50 -11.07 9.18 4.46
N ARG A 51 -11.31 8.50 5.59
CA ARG A 51 -12.47 8.70 6.48
C ARG A 51 -12.18 9.61 7.67
N ARG A 52 -11.01 10.26 7.73
CA ARG A 52 -10.62 11.23 8.76
C ARG A 52 -10.81 10.69 10.19
N ILE A 53 -10.50 9.40 10.40
CA ILE A 53 -10.77 8.70 11.67
C ILE A 53 -9.99 9.35 12.82
N THR A 54 -8.72 9.69 12.62
CA THR A 54 -7.86 10.27 13.65
C THR A 54 -8.36 11.65 14.11
N GLU A 55 -8.78 12.49 13.16
CA GLU A 55 -9.40 13.78 13.43
C GLU A 55 -10.74 13.60 14.17
N ALA A 56 -11.60 12.68 13.71
CA ALA A 56 -12.88 12.40 14.36
C ALA A 56 -12.71 11.90 15.81
N MET A 57 -11.71 11.05 16.07
CA MET A 57 -11.41 10.63 17.44
C MET A 57 -10.98 11.80 18.32
N ARG A 58 -10.24 12.76 17.77
CA ARG A 58 -9.80 13.95 18.51
C ARG A 58 -10.99 14.84 18.89
N THR A 59 -11.91 15.08 17.96
CA THR A 59 -13.09 15.91 18.24
C THR A 59 -13.97 15.30 19.34
N VAL A 60 -14.14 13.97 19.32
CA VAL A 60 -14.85 13.24 20.40
C VAL A 60 -14.13 13.43 21.74
N ARG A 61 -12.80 13.24 21.80
CA ARG A 61 -12.02 13.41 23.03
C ARG A 61 -12.07 14.84 23.58
N ASN A 62 -12.22 15.82 22.71
CA ASN A 62 -12.31 17.23 23.07
C ASN A 62 -13.73 17.68 23.47
N GLY A 63 -14.73 16.81 23.40
CA GLY A 63 -16.13 17.17 23.66
C GLY A 63 -16.77 18.01 22.54
N GLU A 64 -16.17 18.02 21.34
CA GLU A 64 -16.65 18.77 20.18
C GLU A 64 -17.68 17.98 19.35
N TRP A 65 -17.93 16.71 19.69
CA TRP A 65 -18.90 15.90 18.96
C TRP A 65 -20.33 16.44 19.13
N GLY A 66 -21.00 16.71 18.00
CA GLY A 66 -22.37 17.24 17.99
C GLY A 66 -22.44 18.76 18.11
N THR A 67 -21.30 19.45 18.22
CA THR A 67 -21.25 20.93 18.29
C THR A 67 -21.45 21.60 16.94
N SER A 68 -21.14 20.91 15.84
CA SER A 68 -21.34 21.41 14.48
C SER A 68 -22.73 21.02 13.96
N SER A 69 -23.52 21.99 13.54
CA SER A 69 -24.78 21.79 12.81
C SER A 69 -24.59 21.53 11.31
N ASN A 70 -23.34 21.60 10.81
CA ASN A 70 -23.03 21.35 9.41
C ASN A 70 -23.09 19.85 9.09
N ILE A 71 -24.01 19.44 8.21
CA ILE A 71 -24.17 18.06 7.73
C ILE A 71 -22.94 17.51 6.98
N MET A 72 -22.07 18.39 6.48
CA MET A 72 -20.83 18.03 5.80
C MET A 72 -19.64 17.92 6.76
N TRP A 73 -19.86 18.18 8.06
CA TRP A 73 -18.81 18.10 9.06
C TRP A 73 -18.21 16.69 9.12
N MET A 74 -16.88 16.61 9.06
CA MET A 74 -16.12 15.35 9.08
C MET A 74 -16.40 14.39 7.91
N CYS A 75 -17.05 14.82 6.83
CA CYS A 75 -17.16 14.01 5.62
C CYS A 75 -15.77 13.73 5.04
N GLY A 76 -15.48 12.45 4.83
CA GLY A 76 -14.27 11.95 4.19
C GLY A 76 -14.49 11.59 2.73
N LYS A 77 -13.44 11.11 2.06
CA LYS A 77 -13.53 10.58 0.70
C LYS A 77 -13.85 9.08 0.75
N PRO A 78 -14.96 8.62 0.16
CA PRO A 78 -15.24 7.19 0.08
C PRO A 78 -14.38 6.52 -1.01
N LEU A 79 -14.22 5.19 -0.91
CA LEU A 79 -13.52 4.40 -1.93
C LEU A 79 -14.45 3.89 -3.03
N ILE A 80 -15.77 3.95 -2.84
CA ILE A 80 -16.73 3.53 -3.86
C ILE A 80 -16.53 4.34 -5.15
N ASN A 81 -16.52 3.65 -6.28
CA ASN A 81 -16.28 4.21 -7.62
C ASN A 81 -14.95 4.97 -7.76
N SER A 82 -14.00 4.79 -6.84
CA SER A 82 -12.69 5.43 -6.92
C SER A 82 -11.75 4.68 -7.86
N THR A 83 -10.80 5.41 -8.43
CA THR A 83 -9.62 4.82 -9.08
C THR A 83 -8.47 4.81 -8.09
N ILE A 84 -7.86 3.64 -7.88
CA ILE A 84 -6.73 3.47 -6.97
C ILE A 84 -5.43 3.36 -7.77
N GLY A 85 -4.47 4.23 -7.48
CA GLY A 85 -3.12 4.15 -8.04
C GLY A 85 -2.16 3.39 -7.13
N ILE A 86 -1.39 2.44 -7.68
CA ILE A 86 -0.38 1.66 -6.95
C ILE A 86 0.98 1.80 -7.65
N VAL A 87 1.95 2.39 -6.97
CA VAL A 87 3.35 2.41 -7.42
C VAL A 87 4.04 1.15 -6.91
N GLY A 88 4.46 0.28 -7.83
CA GLY A 88 5.12 -0.98 -7.53
C GLY A 88 4.12 -2.11 -7.22
N LEU A 89 3.63 -2.78 -8.28
CA LEU A 89 2.77 -3.96 -8.16
C LEU A 89 3.57 -5.25 -7.88
N GLY A 90 4.30 -5.26 -6.76
CA GLY A 90 4.97 -6.44 -6.20
C GLY A 90 4.02 -7.31 -5.38
N ARG A 91 4.56 -8.19 -4.53
CA ARG A 91 3.76 -9.08 -3.66
C ARG A 91 2.78 -8.30 -2.77
N ILE A 92 3.28 -7.26 -2.10
CA ILE A 92 2.47 -6.41 -1.21
C ILE A 92 1.48 -5.57 -2.02
N GLY A 93 1.92 -4.92 -3.11
CA GLY A 93 1.02 -4.11 -3.96
C GLY A 93 -0.15 -4.93 -4.52
N LEU A 94 0.11 -6.16 -4.97
CA LEU A 94 -0.95 -7.06 -5.42
C LEU A 94 -1.88 -7.51 -4.28
N ALA A 95 -1.32 -7.77 -3.09
CA ALA A 95 -2.10 -8.12 -1.91
C ALA A 95 -3.03 -6.98 -1.46
N ILE A 96 -2.57 -5.72 -1.55
CA ILE A 96 -3.37 -4.52 -1.34
C ILE A 96 -4.49 -4.45 -2.38
N ALA A 97 -4.13 -4.54 -3.66
CA ALA A 97 -5.07 -4.44 -4.77
C ALA A 97 -6.24 -5.42 -4.64
N ARG A 98 -5.96 -6.69 -4.34
CA ARG A 98 -6.98 -7.74 -4.15
C ARG A 98 -7.95 -7.42 -3.01
N ARG A 99 -7.44 -6.92 -1.88
CA ARG A 99 -8.25 -6.54 -0.72
C ARG A 99 -9.09 -5.29 -0.95
N LEU A 100 -8.70 -4.43 -1.91
CA LEU A 100 -9.48 -3.25 -2.28
C LEU A 100 -10.64 -3.55 -3.25
N GLN A 101 -10.63 -4.68 -3.95
CA GLN A 101 -11.72 -5.10 -4.85
C GLN A 101 -13.12 -5.07 -4.20
N PRO A 102 -13.34 -5.64 -3.00
CA PRO A 102 -14.66 -5.61 -2.36
C PRO A 102 -15.12 -4.22 -1.91
N PHE A 103 -14.30 -3.18 -1.99
CA PHE A 103 -14.68 -1.80 -1.67
C PHE A 103 -15.41 -1.08 -2.82
N SER A 104 -15.82 -1.83 -3.86
CA SER A 104 -16.52 -1.29 -5.03
C SER A 104 -15.75 -0.17 -5.72
N ILE A 105 -14.43 -0.32 -5.80
CA ILE A 105 -13.56 0.57 -6.57
C ILE A 105 -13.86 0.42 -8.07
N GLN A 106 -13.65 1.49 -8.84
CA GLN A 106 -13.85 1.47 -10.28
C GLN A 106 -12.69 0.78 -11.01
N ARG A 107 -11.44 1.07 -10.63
CA ARG A 107 -10.25 0.50 -11.27
C ARG A 107 -9.01 0.58 -10.40
N ILE A 108 -8.00 -0.20 -10.76
CA ILE A 108 -6.64 -0.12 -10.23
C ILE A 108 -5.70 0.28 -11.37
N LEU A 109 -5.08 1.45 -11.22
CA LEU A 109 -3.94 1.85 -12.04
C LEU A 109 -2.66 1.43 -11.30
N TYR A 110 -1.66 0.96 -12.03
CA TYR A 110 -0.37 0.69 -11.43
C TYR A 110 0.79 1.09 -12.33
N SER A 111 1.90 1.46 -11.70
CA SER A 111 3.15 1.79 -12.38
C SER A 111 4.32 1.04 -11.76
N GLY A 112 5.41 0.90 -12.51
CA GLY A 112 6.60 0.15 -12.13
C GLY A 112 7.51 -0.11 -13.31
N THR A 113 8.55 -0.91 -13.11
CA THR A 113 9.57 -1.17 -14.14
C THR A 113 9.06 -2.00 -15.32
N ARG A 114 7.98 -2.76 -15.14
CA ARG A 114 7.36 -3.57 -16.19
C ARG A 114 5.90 -3.85 -15.91
N GLU A 115 5.13 -3.97 -16.99
CA GLU A 115 3.77 -4.48 -16.97
C GLU A 115 3.72 -5.91 -16.43
N LYS A 116 2.64 -6.24 -15.72
CA LYS A 116 2.34 -7.57 -15.19
C LYS A 116 1.34 -8.26 -16.08
N TYR A 117 1.60 -9.53 -16.35
CA TYR A 117 0.65 -10.40 -17.03
C TYR A 117 -0.42 -10.86 -16.05
N PHE A 118 -1.68 -10.75 -16.48
CA PHE A 118 -2.85 -11.29 -15.77
C PHE A 118 -3.56 -12.27 -16.69
N ASP A 119 -3.88 -13.46 -16.18
CA ASP A 119 -4.56 -14.52 -16.94
C ASP A 119 -6.07 -14.26 -17.02
N SER A 120 -6.66 -13.88 -15.88
CA SER A 120 -8.07 -13.56 -15.68
C SER A 120 -8.51 -12.32 -16.48
N ASP A 121 -9.60 -12.44 -17.24
CA ASP A 121 -10.20 -11.30 -17.96
C ASP A 121 -10.77 -10.24 -17.01
N ASN A 122 -11.19 -10.63 -15.80
CA ASN A 122 -11.58 -9.67 -14.77
C ASN A 122 -10.38 -8.87 -14.27
N ASP A 123 -9.22 -9.53 -14.08
CA ASP A 123 -8.00 -8.84 -13.66
C ASP A 123 -7.50 -7.91 -14.78
N LYS A 124 -7.54 -8.32 -16.05
CA LYS A 124 -7.19 -7.45 -17.18
C LYS A 124 -8.07 -6.19 -17.27
N LYS A 125 -9.34 -6.28 -16.87
CA LYS A 125 -10.26 -5.13 -16.83
C LYS A 125 -10.03 -4.24 -15.62
N LEU A 126 -9.70 -4.84 -14.47
CA LEU A 126 -9.52 -4.12 -13.22
C LEU A 126 -8.16 -3.42 -13.14
N PHE A 127 -7.10 -4.06 -13.62
CA PHE A 127 -5.73 -3.57 -13.55
C PHE A 127 -5.29 -2.96 -14.88
N LYS A 128 -4.82 -1.71 -14.86
CA LYS A 128 -4.22 -1.04 -16.01
C LYS A 128 -2.81 -0.57 -15.66
N PHE A 129 -1.82 -1.01 -16.45
CA PHE A 129 -0.47 -0.46 -16.36
C PHE A 129 -0.43 0.93 -16.98
N VAL A 130 0.21 1.87 -16.30
CA VAL A 130 0.38 3.26 -16.76
C VAL A 130 1.78 3.76 -16.42
N GLN A 131 2.23 4.79 -17.13
CA GLN A 131 3.45 5.50 -16.75
C GLN A 131 3.25 6.24 -15.42
N PHE A 132 4.34 6.54 -14.72
CA PHE A 132 4.26 7.12 -13.38
C PHE A 132 3.54 8.48 -13.40
N GLU A 133 3.77 9.28 -14.45
CA GLU A 133 3.15 10.59 -14.63
C GLU A 133 1.64 10.47 -14.86
N GLU A 134 1.18 9.50 -15.68
CA GLU A 134 -0.25 9.23 -15.88
C GLU A 134 -0.92 8.76 -14.58
N LEU A 135 -0.20 8.08 -13.69
CA LEU A 135 -0.73 7.61 -12.42
C LEU A 135 -1.09 8.76 -11.45
N LEU A 136 -0.45 9.92 -11.60
CA LEU A 136 -0.61 11.07 -10.68
C LEU A 136 -1.77 12.01 -11.07
N HIS A 137 -2.37 11.81 -12.25
CA HIS A 137 -3.43 12.65 -12.81
C HIS A 137 -4.78 11.93 -12.83
#